data_AF-A0A7V5K5T9-F1
#
_entry.id   AF-A0A7V5K5T9-F1
#
_cell.length_a   1.000
_cell.length_b   1.000
_cell.length_c   1.000
_cell.angle_alpha   90.00
_cell.angle_beta   90.00
_cell.angle_gamma   90.00
#
_symmetry.space_group_name_H-M   'P 1'
#
loop_
_entity.id
_entity.type
_entity.pdbx_description
1 polymer ?
#
loop_
_entity_poly.entity_id
_entity_poly.type
_entity_poly.pdbx_seq_one_letter_code
_entity_poly.pdbx_strand_id
1 'polypeptide(L)' 'MDRYMKAFVIMSMVYLLAGAVLGVSLAWSVGSLQLRFAHVHLNLLGFMAMMIFGVGYFILPRFSARALRWPGLVALHFWV' A
#
# COMPACT_ATOMS: atom_id res chain seq x y z
N MET A 1 -16.79 2.27 6.02
CA MET A 1 -15.65 2.17 5.09
C MET A 1 -15.92 1.00 4.17
N ASP A 2 -15.83 1.23 2.86
CA ASP A 2 -15.91 0.17 1.87
C ASP A 2 -14.85 -0.92 2.12
N ARG A 3 -15.14 -2.17 1.75
CA ARG A 3 -14.26 -3.32 1.98
C ARG A 3 -12.87 -3.10 1.37
N TYR A 4 -12.82 -2.54 0.16
CA TYR A 4 -11.57 -2.35 -0.57
C TYR A 4 -10.70 -1.24 0.02
N MET A 5 -11.31 -0.15 0.52
CA MET A 5 -10.57 0.91 1.22
C MET A 5 -9.86 0.37 2.47
N LYS A 6 -10.53 -0.50 3.24
CA LYS A 6 -9.90 -1.19 4.38
C LYS A 6 -8.82 -2.16 3.92
N ALA A 7 -9.07 -2.89 2.83
CA ALA A 7 -8.10 -3.84 2.29
C ALA A 7 -6.80 -3.14 1.87
N PHE A 8 -6.86 -1.96 1.23
CA PHE A 8 -5.68 -1.15 0.89
C PHE A 8 -4.82 -0.83 2.13
N VAL A 9 -5.45 -0.38 3.23
CA VAL A 9 -4.73 -0.04 4.47
C VAL A 9 -4.19 -1.27 5.17
N ILE A 10 -4.94 -2.38 5.19
CA ILE A 10 -4.47 -3.63 5.79
C ILE A 10 -3.28 -4.18 4.99
N MET A 11 -3.37 -4.20 3.66
CA MET A 11 -2.28 -4.66 2.80
C MET A 11 -1.05 -3.76 2.93
N SER A 12 -1.22 -2.43 3.05
CA SER A 12 -0.07 -1.54 3.25
C SER A 12 0.72 -1.88 4.52
N MET A 13 0.03 -2.24 5.61
CA MET A 13 0.67 -2.73 6.84
C MET A 13 1.35 -4.08 6.66
N VAL A 14 0.76 -5.00 5.90
CA VAL A 14 1.38 -6.29 5.56
C VAL A 14 2.67 -6.07 4.76
N TYR A 15 2.64 -5.19 3.76
CA TYR A 15 3.81 -4.83 2.96
C TYR A 15 4.89 -4.11 3.78
N LEU A 16 4.50 -3.24 4.72
CA LEU A 16 5.43 -2.59 5.64
C LEU A 16 6.14 -3.63 6.52
N LEU A 17 5.40 -4.58 7.09
CA LEU A 17 5.99 -5.65 7.90
C LEU A 17 6.95 -6.50 7.07
N ALA A 18 6.57 -6.89 5.86
CA ALA A 18 7.44 -7.64 4.96
C ALA A 18 8.71 -6.83 4.60
N GLY A 19 8.55 -5.54 4.28
CA GLY A 19 9.65 -4.62 4.01
C GLY A 19 10.58 -4.44 5.20
N ALA A 20 10.04 -4.33 6.41
CA ALA A 20 10.81 -4.20 7.65
C ALA A 20 11.62 -5.48 7.97
N VAL A 21 11.00 -6.66 7.85
CA VAL A 21 11.69 -7.95 8.02
C VAL A 21 12.84 -8.08 7.01
N LEU A 22 12.60 -7.74 5.74
CA LEU A 22 13.66 -7.70 4.73
C LEU A 22 14.74 -6.67 5.06
N GLY A 23 14.37 -5.50 5.57
CA GLY A 23 15.31 -4.46 6.00
C GLY A 23 16.23 -4.93 7.13
N VAL A 24 15.69 -5.63 8.13
CA VAL A 24 16.48 -6.24 9.21
C VAL A 24 17.44 -7.30 8.66
N SER A 25 16.98 -8.14 7.72
CA SER A 25 17.84 -9.16 7.10
C SER A 25 19.00 -8.55 6.29
N LEU A 26 18.74 -7.41 5.63
CA LEU A 26 19.72 -6.62 4.88
C LEU A 26 20.69 -5.87 5.79
N ALA A 27 20.31 -5.58 7.03
CA ALA A 27 21.21 -4.95 8.00
C ALA A 27 22.26 -5.94 8.53
N TRP A 28 21.92 -7.22 8.62
CA TRP A 28 22.81 -8.26 9.14
C TRP A 28 23.74 -8.87 8.10
N SER A 29 23.43 -8.73 6.80
CA SER A 29 24.17 -9.35 5.71
C SER A 29 24.37 -8.38 4.56
N VAL A 30 25.45 -8.54 3.78
CA VAL A 30 25.58 -7.84 2.48
C VAL A 30 24.60 -8.49 1.51
N GLY A 31 23.32 -8.13 1.61
CA GLY A 31 22.28 -8.68 0.75
C GLY A 31 22.44 -8.21 -0.69
N SER A 32 22.02 -9.08 -1.61
CA SER A 32 22.13 -8.85 -3.06
C SER A 32 21.39 -7.58 -3.49
N LEU A 33 21.80 -7.03 -4.64
CA LEU A 33 21.13 -5.88 -5.25
C LEU A 33 19.62 -6.14 -5.47
N GLN A 34 19.24 -7.38 -5.80
CA GLN A 34 17.84 -7.79 -5.96
C GLN A 34 17.05 -7.65 -4.66
N LEU A 35 17.63 -8.04 -3.52
CA LEU A 35 16.98 -7.89 -2.21
C LEU A 35 16.79 -6.41 -1.83
N ARG A 36 17.76 -5.56 -2.19
CA ARG A 36 17.62 -4.10 -1.99
C ARG A 36 16.51 -3.52 -2.84
N PHE A 37 16.41 -3.91 -4.11
CA PHE A 37 15.30 -3.50 -4.97
C PHE A 37 13.96 -4.00 -4.43
N ALA A 38 13.88 -5.26 -4.00
CA ALA A 38 12.67 -5.79 -3.37
C ALA A 38 12.27 -4.98 -2.14
N HIS A 39 13.22 -4.67 -1.25
CA HIS A 39 12.98 -3.83 -0.06
C HIS A 39 12.43 -2.45 -0.43
N VAL A 40 12.98 -1.80 -1.46
CA VAL A 40 12.49 -0.49 -1.94
C VAL A 40 11.07 -0.60 -2.50
N HIS A 41 10.77 -1.61 -3.32
CA HIS A 41 9.44 -1.76 -3.91
C HIS A 41 8.38 -2.11 -2.86
N LEU A 42 8.72 -2.95 -1.87
CA LEU A 42 7.80 -3.28 -0.77
C LEU A 42 7.45 -2.03 0.05
N ASN A 43 8.40 -1.15 0.32
CA ASN A 43 8.15 0.06 1.10
C ASN A 43 7.46 1.16 0.29
N LEU A 44 7.86 1.39 -0.96
CA LEU A 44 7.28 2.46 -1.79
C LEU A 44 5.96 2.04 -2.43
N LEU A 45 5.94 0.95 -3.20
CA LEU A 45 4.73 0.50 -3.90
C LEU A 45 3.80 -0.25 -2.95
N GLY A 46 4.34 -1.19 -2.17
CA GLY A 46 3.54 -2.03 -1.28
C GLY A 46 2.96 -1.26 -0.10
N PHE A 47 3.76 -0.43 0.58
CA PHE A 47 3.33 0.31 1.76
C PHE A 47 2.83 1.72 1.41
N MET A 48 3.70 2.61 0.93
CA MET A 48 3.34 4.02 0.79
C MET A 48 2.21 4.26 -0.21
N ALA A 49 2.29 3.69 -1.42
CA ALA A 49 1.25 3.88 -2.43
C ALA A 49 -0.09 3.31 -1.96
N MET A 50 -0.11 2.07 -1.46
CA MET A 50 -1.34 1.43 -0.93
C MET A 50 -1.96 2.22 0.23
N MET A 51 -1.14 2.78 1.13
CA MET A 51 -1.61 3.63 2.23
C MET A 51 -2.27 4.91 1.67
N ILE A 52 -1.61 5.59 0.74
CA ILE A 52 -2.15 6.81 0.10
C ILE A 52 -3.48 6.50 -0.61
N PHE A 53 -3.59 5.38 -1.32
CA PHE A 53 -4.82 5.01 -2.00
C PHE A 53 -5.96 4.67 -1.02
N GLY A 54 -5.72 3.82 -0.03
CA GLY A 54 -6.73 3.46 0.95
C GLY A 54 -7.28 4.66 1.72
N VAL A 55 -6.37 5.53 2.19
CA VAL A 55 -6.73 6.76 2.91
C VAL A 55 -7.36 7.77 1.96
N GLY A 56 -6.80 7.97 0.77
CA GLY A 56 -7.29 8.93 -0.22
C GLY A 56 -8.72 8.61 -0.66
N TYR A 57 -9.03 7.35 -0.98
CA TYR A 57 -10.38 6.94 -1.33
C TYR A 57 -11.39 7.09 -0.19
N PHE A 58 -10.91 7.03 1.06
CA PHE A 58 -11.76 7.26 2.22
C PHE A 58 -12.01 8.75 2.49
N ILE A 59 -10.97 9.58 2.38
CA ILE A 59 -10.99 10.98 2.80
C ILE A 59 -11.48 11.93 1.70
N LEU A 60 -11.04 11.77 0.45
CA LEU A 60 -11.37 12.68 -0.66
C LEU A 60 -12.88 12.89 -0.88
N PRO A 61 -13.74 11.85 -0.83
CA PRO A 61 -15.19 12.02 -1.00
C PRO A 61 -15.81 12.86 0.12
N ARG A 62 -15.24 12.78 1.31
CA ARG A 62 -15.71 13.49 2.50
C ARG A 62 -15.34 14.97 2.43
N PHE A 63 -14.13 15.28 2.00
CA PHE A 63 -13.70 16.67 1.80
C PHE A 63 -14.43 17.37 0.66
N SER A 64 -14.75 16.66 -0.40
CA SER A 64 -15.48 17.23 -1.55
C SER A 64 -17.00 17.21 -1.40
N ALA A 65 -17.53 16.65 -0.29
CA ALA A 65 -18.96 16.39 -0.07
C ALA A 65 -19.64 15.68 -1.26
N ARG A 66 -18.88 14.88 -2.02
CA ARG A 66 -19.32 14.17 -3.22
C ARG A 66 -18.86 12.72 -3.14
N ALA A 67 -19.77 11.79 -3.43
CA ALA A 67 -19.41 10.39 -3.55
C ALA A 67 -18.45 10.16 -4.74
N LEU A 68 -17.69 9.06 -4.70
CA LEU A 68 -16.93 8.63 -5.87
C LEU A 68 -17.90 8.41 -7.05
N ARG A 69 -17.55 8.98 -8.21
CA ARG A 69 -18.33 8.80 -9.45
C ARG A 69 -18.46 7.33 -9.84
N TRP A 70 -17.38 6.56 -9.67
CA TRP A 70 -17.32 5.14 -10.05
C TRP A 70 -16.70 4.28 -8.94
N PRO A 71 -17.49 3.87 -7.92
CA PRO A 71 -16.99 3.09 -6.78
C PRO A 71 -16.38 1.75 -7.19
N GLY A 72 -16.89 1.11 -8.26
CA GLY A 72 -16.38 -0.17 -8.75
C GLY A 72 -14.93 -0.14 -9.23
N LEU A 73 -14.41 1.02 -9.65
CA LEU A 73 -13.01 1.16 -10.07
C LEU A 73 -12.03 1.03 -8.90
N VAL A 74 -12.47 1.28 -7.67
CA VAL A 74 -11.63 1.09 -6.48
C VAL A 74 -11.32 -0.40 -6.27
N ALA A 75 -12.31 -1.27 -6.53
CA ALA A 75 -12.12 -2.71 -6.48
C ALA A 75 -11.15 -3.18 -7.57
N LEU A 76 -11.29 -2.67 -8.80
CA LEU A 76 -10.37 -2.99 -9.90
C LEU A 76 -8.94 -2.55 -9.58
N HIS A 77 -8.77 -1.30 -9.11
CA HIS A 77 -7.45 -0.78 -8.74
C HIS A 77 -6.79 -1.56 -7.60
N PHE A 78 -7.57 -2.17 -6.71
CA PHE A 78 -6.97 -3.01 -5.66
C PHE A 78 -6.30 -4.28 -6.21
N TRP A 79 -6.75 -4.80 -7.35
CA TRP A 79 -6.25 -6.04 -7.93
C TRP A 79 -5.22 -5.86 -9.06
N VAL A 80 -5.03 -4.62 -9.53
CA VAL A 80 -4.06 -4.25 -10.57
C VAL A 80 -2.83 -3.64 -9.93
#